data_AF-A0A7W7LNV5-F1
#
_entry.id   AF-A0A7W7LNV5-F1
#
_cell.length_a   1.000
_cell.length_b   1.000
_cell.length_c   1.000
_cell.angle_alpha   90.00
_cell.angle_beta   90.00
_cell.angle_gamma   90.00
#
_symmetry.space_group_name_H-M   'P 1'
#
loop_
_entity.id
_entity.type
_entity.pdbx_description
1 polymer ?
#
loop_
_entity_poly.entity_id
_entity_poly.type
_entity_poly.pdbx_seq_one_letter_code
_entity_poly.pdbx_strand_id
1 'polypeptide(L)'
;MELNAMEASAMAVPAPEQISLVSAGLVCGLCGVRAVVHWQRRLTSAEFAAHLALEEQRRDERLRLADPEQPVPGFGPLPRTAECTTPVYACAVHAIGLDAAALIHQSTCTAPNPVHLPGCDCTPEPAPPVDPESTRVVLPDHWTGGS
;
A
#
# COMPACT_ATOMS: atom_id res chain seq x y z
N MET A 1 60.83 -5.19 -42.34
CA MET A 1 59.68 -6.07 -42.66
C MET A 1 59.33 -6.80 -41.37
N GLU A 2 58.91 -6.04 -40.36
CA GLU A 2 57.50 -5.76 -40.00
C GLU A 2 56.84 -6.99 -39.35
N LEU A 3 56.98 -7.03 -38.02
CA LEU A 3 56.23 -7.88 -37.11
C LEU A 3 54.89 -7.17 -36.83
N ASN A 4 53.80 -7.76 -37.32
CA ASN A 4 52.43 -7.31 -37.06
C ASN A 4 52.10 -7.43 -35.57
N ALA A 5 51.84 -6.30 -34.91
CA ALA A 5 51.20 -6.25 -33.61
C ALA A 5 49.69 -6.51 -33.78
N MET A 6 49.20 -7.62 -33.26
CA MET A 6 47.78 -7.86 -33.05
C MET A 6 47.36 -7.19 -31.75
N GLU A 7 46.84 -5.96 -31.85
CA GLU A 7 46.15 -5.29 -30.76
C GLU A 7 44.78 -5.94 -30.56
N ALA A 8 44.65 -6.77 -29.52
CA ALA A 8 43.37 -7.29 -29.07
C ALA A 8 42.58 -6.15 -28.42
N SER A 9 41.57 -5.65 -29.14
CA SER A 9 40.62 -4.66 -28.64
C SER A 9 39.83 -5.25 -27.48
N ALA A 10 40.03 -4.72 -26.28
CA ALA A 10 39.19 -5.04 -25.13
C ALA A 10 37.76 -4.55 -25.40
N MET A 11 36.83 -5.49 -25.60
CA MET A 11 35.41 -5.17 -25.61
C MET A 11 35.05 -4.63 -24.23
N ALA A 12 34.79 -3.33 -24.15
CA ALA A 12 34.21 -2.71 -22.97
C ALA A 12 32.84 -3.36 -22.71
N VAL A 13 32.72 -4.09 -21.61
CA VAL A 13 31.43 -4.52 -21.07
C VAL A 13 30.68 -3.23 -20.71
N PRO A 14 29.51 -2.94 -21.29
CA PRO A 14 28.76 -1.76 -20.88
C PRO A 14 28.42 -1.92 -19.39
N ALA A 15 28.80 -0.91 -18.61
CA ALA A 15 28.35 -0.81 -17.22
C ALA A 15 26.82 -0.98 -17.20
N PRO A 16 26.25 -1.71 -16.23
CA PRO A 16 24.81 -1.81 -16.13
C PRO A 16 24.26 -0.40 -16.09
N GLU A 17 23.44 -0.06 -17.09
CA GLU A 17 22.61 1.14 -17.07
C GLU A 17 21.93 1.13 -15.72
N GLN A 18 22.34 2.06 -14.85
CA GLN A 18 21.68 2.26 -13.60
C GLN A 18 20.25 2.63 -13.98
N ILE A 19 19.33 1.70 -13.77
CA ILE A 19 17.91 1.97 -13.82
C ILE A 19 17.70 3.07 -12.79
N SER A 20 17.69 4.31 -13.28
CA SER A 20 17.39 5.47 -12.47
C SER A 20 15.92 5.32 -12.15
N LEU A 21 15.64 4.65 -11.03
CA LEU A 21 14.39 4.79 -10.29
C LEU A 21 14.39 6.23 -9.75
N VAL A 22 14.27 7.21 -10.66
CA VAL A 22 13.73 8.50 -10.30
C VAL A 22 12.37 8.13 -9.75
N SER A 23 12.25 8.11 -8.43
CA SER A 23 10.96 8.07 -7.76
C SER A 23 10.20 9.26 -8.33
N ALA A 24 9.41 9.02 -9.36
CA ALA A 24 8.31 9.90 -9.72
C ALA A 24 7.52 9.98 -8.42
N GLY A 25 7.74 11.06 -7.68
CA GLY A 25 7.21 11.20 -6.33
C GLY A 25 5.72 10.94 -6.39
N LEU A 26 5.19 10.30 -5.34
CA LEU A 26 3.77 9.97 -5.25
C LEU A 26 2.96 11.20 -5.64
N VAL A 27 2.07 11.05 -6.62
CA VAL A 27 1.31 12.16 -7.20
C VAL A 27 -0.08 12.21 -6.60
N CYS A 28 -0.66 13.40 -6.58
CA CYS A 28 -2.06 13.57 -6.24
C CYS A 28 -2.92 12.79 -7.24
N GLY A 29 -3.77 11.89 -6.73
CA GLY A 29 -4.65 11.07 -7.57
C GLY A 29 -5.68 11.86 -8.39
N LEU A 30 -5.88 13.14 -8.10
CA LEU A 30 -6.80 14.02 -8.82
C LEU A 30 -6.15 14.87 -9.90
N CYS A 31 -5.00 15.49 -9.61
CA CYS A 31 -4.40 16.49 -10.49
C CYS A 31 -2.97 16.15 -10.94
N GLY A 32 -2.40 15.04 -10.48
CA GLY A 32 -1.05 14.61 -10.86
C GLY A 32 0.10 15.46 -10.27
N VAL A 33 -0.20 16.55 -9.57
CA VAL A 33 0.80 17.36 -8.85
C VAL A 33 1.42 16.54 -7.71
N ARG A 34 2.66 16.83 -7.34
CA ARG A 34 3.35 16.19 -6.22
C ARG A 34 2.48 16.10 -4.97
N ALA A 35 2.30 14.89 -4.44
CA ALA A 35 1.61 14.69 -3.19
C ALA A 35 2.49 15.15 -2.01
N VAL A 36 1.82 15.67 -0.99
CA VAL A 36 2.43 16.11 0.28
C VAL A 36 1.78 15.42 1.48
N VAL A 37 0.60 14.81 1.30
CA VAL A 37 -0.09 14.00 2.30
C VAL A 37 -0.59 12.70 1.67
N HIS A 38 -0.90 11.72 2.54
CA HIS A 38 -1.60 10.52 2.16
C HIS A 38 -2.55 10.09 3.29
N TRP A 39 -3.59 9.34 2.94
CA TRP A 39 -4.47 8.62 3.86
C TRP A 39 -4.79 7.23 3.31
N GLN A 40 -5.49 6.40 4.07
CA GLN A 40 -5.92 5.07 3.64
C GLN A 40 -7.43 5.05 3.37
N ARG A 41 -7.84 4.33 2.33
CA ARG A 41 -9.25 3.99 2.07
C ARG A 41 -9.42 2.50 1.86
N ARG A 42 -10.65 2.00 1.98
CA ARG A 42 -10.97 0.64 1.58
C ARG A 42 -10.82 0.44 0.07
N LEU A 43 -10.47 -0.78 -0.33
CA LEU A 43 -10.52 -1.17 -1.74
C LEU A 43 -11.96 -1.10 -2.27
N THR A 44 -12.12 -0.61 -3.50
CA THR A 44 -13.34 -0.82 -4.29
C THR A 44 -13.58 -2.31 -4.50
N SER A 45 -14.80 -2.72 -4.86
CA SER A 45 -15.09 -4.12 -5.16
C SER A 45 -14.20 -4.68 -6.28
N ALA A 46 -13.88 -3.87 -7.29
CA ALA A 46 -12.98 -4.26 -8.38
C ALA A 46 -11.52 -4.39 -7.92
N GLU A 47 -11.02 -3.45 -7.13
CA GLU A 47 -9.68 -3.53 -6.54
C GLU A 47 -9.54 -4.71 -5.58
N PHE A 48 -10.58 -4.98 -4.78
CA PHE A 48 -10.59 -6.14 -3.89
C PHE A 48 -10.63 -7.46 -4.66
N ALA A 49 -11.42 -7.58 -5.72
CA ALA A 49 -11.42 -8.75 -6.57
C ALA A 49 -10.04 -9.01 -7.19
N ALA A 50 -9.36 -7.96 -7.67
CA ALA A 50 -7.99 -8.07 -8.18
C ALA A 50 -6.99 -8.47 -7.08
N HIS A 51 -7.15 -7.91 -5.87
CA HIS A 51 -6.32 -8.27 -4.72
C HIS A 51 -6.50 -9.75 -4.34
N LEU A 52 -7.74 -10.23 -4.31
CA LEU A 52 -8.07 -11.61 -3.98
C LEU A 52 -7.50 -12.58 -5.01
N ALA A 53 -7.69 -12.30 -6.31
CA ALA A 53 -7.15 -13.14 -7.38
C ALA A 53 -5.62 -13.23 -7.34
N LEU A 54 -4.94 -12.12 -7.02
CA LEU A 54 -3.49 -12.12 -6.86
C LEU A 54 -3.06 -12.98 -5.65
N GLU A 55 -3.81 -12.95 -4.56
CA GLU A 55 -3.45 -13.72 -3.38
C GLU A 55 -3.75 -15.21 -3.54
N GLU A 56 -4.82 -15.58 -4.23
CA GLU A 56 -5.08 -16.95 -4.67
C GLU A 56 -3.94 -17.45 -5.56
N GLN A 57 -3.54 -16.67 -6.57
CA GLN A 57 -2.41 -17.02 -7.43
C GLN A 57 -1.11 -17.23 -6.65
N ARG A 58 -0.81 -16.38 -5.65
CA ARG A 58 0.39 -16.55 -4.80
C ARG A 58 0.34 -17.79 -3.92
N ARG A 59 -0.85 -18.20 -3.48
CA ARG A 59 -1.03 -19.42 -2.70
C ARG A 59 -0.88 -20.66 -3.58
N ASP A 60 -1.48 -20.65 -4.76
CA ASP A 60 -1.35 -21.72 -5.75
C ASP A 60 0.11 -21.92 -6.18
N GLU A 61 0.81 -20.83 -6.47
CA GLU A 61 2.23 -20.88 -6.84
C GLU A 61 3.09 -21.46 -5.70
N ARG A 62 2.80 -21.10 -4.45
CA ARG A 62 3.50 -21.65 -3.29
C ARG A 62 3.22 -23.14 -3.09
N LEU A 63 2.00 -23.60 -3.35
CA LEU A 63 1.67 -25.03 -3.32
C LEU A 63 2.38 -25.78 -4.45
N ARG A 64 2.43 -25.22 -5.65
CA ARG A 64 3.10 -25.80 -6.82
C ARG A 64 4.60 -25.98 -6.60
N LEU A 65 5.23 -25.05 -5.89
CA LEU A 65 6.66 -25.06 -5.59
C LEU A 65 7.00 -25.77 -4.26
N ALA A 66 6.00 -26.24 -3.51
CA ALA A 66 6.23 -26.87 -2.22
C ALA A 66 7.00 -28.19 -2.36
N ASP A 67 7.92 -28.42 -1.44
CA ASP A 67 8.65 -29.67 -1.30
C ASP A 67 7.69 -30.78 -0.82
N PRO A 68 7.53 -31.90 -1.55
CA PRO A 68 6.62 -32.97 -1.17
C PRO A 68 6.96 -33.64 0.17
N GLU A 69 8.22 -33.58 0.61
CA GLU A 69 8.66 -34.16 1.89
C GLU A 69 8.36 -33.25 3.08
N GLN A 70 7.88 -32.02 2.85
CA GLN A 70 7.51 -31.08 3.90
C GLN A 70 5.99 -31.03 4.11
N PRO A 71 5.53 -30.70 5.32
CA PRO A 71 4.11 -30.43 5.56
C PRO A 71 3.59 -29.33 4.63
N VAL A 72 2.35 -29.50 4.16
CA VAL A 72 1.68 -28.51 3.30
C VAL A 72 1.64 -27.15 4.01
N PRO A 73 2.03 -26.05 3.33
CA PRO A 73 1.98 -24.71 3.91
C PRO A 73 0.56 -24.32 4.35
N GLY A 74 0.43 -23.86 5.60
CA GLY A 74 -0.82 -23.28 6.11
C GLY A 74 -0.88 -21.78 5.79
N PHE A 75 -1.88 -21.35 5.03
CA PHE A 75 -2.03 -19.94 4.60
C PHE A 75 -3.04 -19.13 5.42
N GLY A 76 -3.82 -19.77 6.29
CA GLY A 76 -4.94 -19.13 6.97
C GLY A 76 -6.09 -18.72 6.03
N PRO A 77 -7.10 -17.99 6.54
CA PRO A 77 -8.22 -17.52 5.72
C PRO A 77 -7.76 -16.54 4.64
N LEU A 78 -8.55 -16.39 3.57
CA LEU A 78 -8.38 -15.32 2.60
C LEU A 78 -8.76 -13.97 3.24
N PRO A 79 -8.14 -12.86 2.82
CA PRO A 79 -8.44 -11.54 3.35
C PRO A 79 -9.89 -11.16 3.08
N ARG A 80 -10.50 -10.42 4.00
CA ARG A 80 -11.85 -9.85 3.82
C ARG A 80 -11.76 -8.41 3.32
N THR A 81 -12.81 -7.93 2.68
CA THR A 81 -12.92 -6.51 2.23
C THR A 81 -12.67 -5.51 3.36
N ALA A 82 -13.09 -5.88 4.58
CA ALA A 82 -12.91 -5.08 5.79
C ALA A 82 -11.43 -4.95 6.22
N GLU A 83 -10.52 -5.74 5.68
CA GLU A 83 -9.11 -5.81 6.09
C GLU A 83 -8.17 -5.18 5.05
N CYS A 84 -8.69 -4.82 3.87
CA CYS A 84 -7.89 -4.33 2.76
C CYS A 84 -8.06 -2.82 2.56
N THR A 85 -6.94 -2.10 2.68
CA THR A 85 -6.86 -0.67 2.37
C THR A 85 -5.83 -0.38 1.28
N THR A 86 -5.97 0.77 0.64
CA THR A 86 -4.99 1.33 -0.29
C THR A 86 -4.70 2.79 0.06
N PRO A 87 -3.45 3.26 -0.09
CA PRO A 87 -3.13 4.66 0.12
C PRO A 87 -3.76 5.54 -0.97
N VAL A 88 -4.25 6.69 -0.57
CA VAL A 88 -4.64 7.79 -1.45
C VAL A 88 -3.70 8.95 -1.21
N TYR A 89 -3.13 9.48 -2.29
CA TYR A 89 -2.15 10.55 -2.26
C TYR A 89 -2.78 11.86 -2.71
N ALA A 90 -2.47 12.96 -2.02
CA ALA A 90 -2.95 14.29 -2.40
C ALA A 90 -1.91 15.39 -2.26
N CYS A 91 -2.05 16.41 -3.10
CA CYS A 91 -1.32 17.67 -2.98
C CYS A 91 -1.96 18.55 -1.89
N ALA A 92 -1.31 19.67 -1.54
CA ALA A 92 -1.80 20.57 -0.50
C ALA A 92 -3.22 21.11 -0.75
N VAL A 93 -3.62 21.27 -2.02
CA VAL A 93 -4.96 21.75 -2.40
C VAL A 93 -6.04 20.68 -2.22
N HIS A 94 -5.68 19.41 -2.41
CA HIS A 94 -6.59 18.26 -2.33
C HIS A 94 -6.42 17.47 -1.02
N ALA A 95 -5.67 18.00 -0.07
CA ALA A 95 -5.45 17.39 1.22
C ALA A 95 -6.75 17.46 2.04
N ILE A 96 -7.06 16.37 2.74
CA ILE A 96 -8.09 16.34 3.79
C ILE A 96 -7.43 16.42 5.17
N GLY A 97 -8.16 16.95 6.15
CA GLY A 97 -7.70 16.96 7.54
C GLY A 97 -7.62 15.56 8.15
N LEU A 98 -6.88 15.42 9.26
CA LEU A 98 -6.71 14.13 9.96
C LEU A 98 -8.03 13.53 10.42
N ASP A 99 -8.97 14.34 10.92
CA ASP A 99 -10.28 13.87 11.35
C ASP A 99 -11.09 13.30 10.17
N ALA A 100 -10.99 13.92 8.99
CA ALA A 100 -11.63 13.42 7.78
C ALA A 100 -10.95 12.12 7.30
N ALA A 101 -9.62 12.03 7.41
CA ALA A 101 -8.86 10.82 7.07
C ALA A 101 -9.08 9.65 8.07
N ALA A 102 -9.36 9.96 9.34
CA ALA A 102 -9.59 8.97 10.39
C ALA A 102 -10.93 8.22 10.21
N LEU A 103 -11.88 8.86 9.53
CA LEU A 103 -13.09 8.21 9.07
C LEU A 103 -12.71 7.37 7.84
N ILE A 104 -12.16 6.18 8.04
CA ILE A 104 -11.91 5.24 6.93
C ILE A 104 -13.23 5.09 6.16
N HIS A 105 -13.26 5.69 4.97
CA HIS A 105 -14.50 5.81 4.23
C HIS A 105 -14.86 4.49 3.55
N GLN A 106 -16.15 4.34 3.27
CA GLN A 106 -16.66 3.26 2.43
C GLN A 106 -15.91 3.18 1.09
N SER A 107 -15.88 1.99 0.51
CA SER A 107 -15.16 1.69 -0.73
C SER A 107 -15.59 2.52 -1.94
N THR A 108 -16.78 3.14 -1.90
CA THR A 108 -17.33 4.00 -2.95
C THR A 108 -16.98 5.47 -2.79
N CYS A 109 -16.18 5.83 -1.79
CA CYS A 109 -15.99 7.23 -1.44
C CYS A 109 -15.28 8.05 -2.52
N THR A 110 -15.90 9.16 -2.91
CA THR A 110 -15.39 10.06 -3.96
C THR A 110 -14.44 11.16 -3.45
N ALA A 111 -14.23 11.24 -2.12
CA ALA A 111 -13.22 12.11 -1.53
C ALA A 111 -11.85 11.75 -2.11
N PRO A 112 -11.26 12.64 -2.94
CA PRO A 112 -10.85 13.99 -2.53
C PRO A 112 -11.43 15.14 -3.37
N ASN A 113 -12.61 14.98 -3.98
CA ASN A 113 -13.23 16.07 -4.75
C ASN A 113 -13.52 17.30 -3.86
N PRO A 114 -12.95 18.50 -4.14
CA PRO A 114 -13.18 19.72 -3.34
C PRO A 114 -14.64 20.16 -3.24
N VAL A 115 -15.47 19.79 -4.22
CA VAL A 115 -16.92 20.08 -4.21
C VAL A 115 -17.63 19.31 -3.09
N HIS A 116 -17.02 18.22 -2.62
CA HIS A 116 -17.52 17.35 -1.56
C HIS A 116 -16.69 17.49 -0.28
N LEU A 117 -16.18 18.70 0.01
CA LEU A 117 -15.52 19.04 1.27
C LEU A 117 -16.27 20.19 1.99
N PRO A 118 -16.46 20.11 3.33
CA PRO A 118 -16.00 19.07 4.24
C PRO A 118 -16.85 17.78 4.21
N GLY A 119 -17.98 17.79 3.50
CA GLY A 119 -18.92 16.66 3.43
C GLY A 119 -18.71 15.80 2.19
N CYS A 120 -18.20 14.58 2.38
CA CYS A 120 -18.22 13.55 1.34
C CYS A 120 -19.59 12.87 1.27
N ASP A 121 -19.92 12.26 0.13
CA ASP A 121 -21.14 11.43 -0.05
C ASP A 121 -21.05 10.07 0.67
N CYS A 122 -19.98 9.88 1.45
CA CYS A 122 -19.62 8.65 2.11
C CYS A 122 -20.17 8.66 3.54
N THR A 123 -20.88 7.62 3.93
CA THR A 123 -21.15 7.38 5.35
C THR A 123 -19.87 6.82 5.97
N PRO A 124 -19.27 7.45 7.01
CA PRO A 124 -18.16 6.85 7.73
C PRO A 124 -18.52 5.45 8.19
N GLU A 125 -17.58 4.53 8.10
CA GLU A 125 -17.84 3.21 8.67
C GLU A 125 -18.03 3.34 10.19
N PRO A 126 -19.06 2.68 10.76
CA PRO A 126 -19.21 2.64 12.20
C PRO A 126 -17.95 2.05 12.83
N ALA A 127 -17.54 2.61 13.96
CA ALA A 127 -16.44 2.05 14.74
C ALA A 127 -16.71 0.57 15.01
N PRO A 128 -15.69 -0.31 14.97
CA PRO A 128 -15.86 -1.68 15.38
C PRO A 128 -16.48 -1.72 16.79
N PRO A 129 -17.39 -2.66 17.07
CA PRO A 129 -17.93 -2.80 18.41
C PRO A 129 -16.76 -2.96 19.39
N VAL A 130 -16.78 -2.18 20.47
CA VAL A 130 -15.80 -2.33 21.55
C VAL A 130 -15.95 -3.74 22.08
N ASP A 131 -14.90 -4.55 21.91
CA ASP A 131 -14.84 -5.86 22.53
C ASP A 131 -14.86 -5.66 24.05
N PRO A 132 -15.89 -6.12 24.79
CA PRO A 132 -15.94 -5.95 26.24
C PRO A 132 -14.77 -6.66 26.93
N GLU A 133 -14.06 -7.53 26.22
CA GLU A 133 -12.92 -8.29 26.72
C GLU A 133 -11.57 -7.58 26.50
N SER A 134 -11.56 -6.33 25.97
CA SER A 134 -10.36 -5.50 26.01
C SER A 134 -10.09 -5.07 27.45
N THR A 135 -9.37 -5.92 28.17
CA THR A 135 -8.88 -5.66 29.53
C THR A 135 -8.19 -4.31 29.53
N ARG A 136 -8.57 -3.43 30.47
CA ARG A 136 -7.84 -2.17 30.69
C ARG A 136 -6.35 -2.50 30.80
N VAL A 137 -5.56 -1.99 29.86
CA VAL A 137 -4.12 -2.01 30.00
C VAL A 137 -3.81 -1.10 31.19
N VAL A 138 -3.47 -1.70 32.33
CA VAL A 138 -2.87 -0.97 33.43
C VAL A 138 -1.48 -0.57 32.95
N LEU A 139 -1.31 0.69 32.58
CA LEU A 139 0.00 1.22 32.24
C LEU A 139 0.87 1.16 33.50
N PRO A 140 2.16 0.80 33.37
CA PRO A 140 3.09 0.87 34.48
C PRO A 140 3.14 2.29 35.06
N ASP A 141 3.28 2.41 36.39
CA ASP A 141 3.24 3.68 37.14
C ASP A 141 4.22 4.76 36.64
N HIS A 142 5.26 4.38 35.89
CA HIS A 142 6.28 5.28 35.35
C HIS A 142 5.91 5.90 33.99
N TRP A 143 4.75 5.56 33.41
CA TRP A 143 4.22 6.21 32.21
C TRP A 143 3.26 7.32 32.61
N THR A 144 3.78 8.44 33.12
CA THR A 144 2.99 9.65 33.33
C THR A 144 2.77 10.35 32.00
N GLY A 145 1.51 10.42 31.56
CA GLY A 145 1.09 11.24 30.43
C GLY A 145 1.37 12.70 30.76
N GLY A 146 2.38 13.28 30.12
CA GLY A 146 2.66 14.71 30.20
C GLY A 146 1.52 15.49 29.57
N SER A 147 0.81 16.25 30.39
CA SER A 147 -0.14 17.28 29.96
C SER A 147 0.55 18.46 29.30
#